data_AF-A0A9Q3DFE9-F1
#
_entry.id   AF-A0A9Q3DFE9-F1
#
_cell.length_a   1.000
_cell.length_b   1.000
_cell.length_c   1.000
_cell.angle_alpha   90.00
_cell.angle_beta   90.00
_cell.angle_gamma   90.00
#
_symmetry.space_group_name_H-M   'P 1'
#
loop_
_entity.id
_entity.type
_entity.pdbx_description
1 polymer ?
#
loop_
_entity_poly.entity_id
_entity_poly.type
_entity_poly.pdbx_seq_one_letter_code
_entity_poly.pdbx_strand_id
1 'polypeptide(L)'
;MRQDNGKNCWPWWKEQIISKWENYSWIFKMENSFEEAISNIERDRAMSWFLNQKDRLTALHPYVSETMIHIRILRKCGDDLEHAIRSRCIEPFSTEGYIKAMEDITTRT
;
A
#
# COMPACT_ATOMS: atom_id res chain seq x y z
N MET A 1 -6.26 16.10 -28.20
CA MET A 1 -6.46 14.75 -27.59
C MET A 1 -7.86 14.19 -27.80
N ARG A 2 -8.97 14.81 -27.33
CA ARG A 2 -10.34 14.29 -27.59
C ARG A 2 -10.81 14.46 -29.05
N GLN A 3 -10.38 15.53 -29.72
CA GLN A 3 -10.81 15.84 -31.10
C GLN A 3 -10.14 14.94 -32.16
N ASP A 4 -8.92 14.43 -31.90
CA ASP A 4 -8.18 13.58 -32.86
C ASP A 4 -8.37 12.07 -32.64
N ASN A 5 -8.58 11.65 -31.38
CA ASN A 5 -8.60 10.22 -31.01
C ASN A 5 -9.99 9.70 -30.61
N GLY A 6 -11.03 10.53 -30.71
CA GLY A 6 -12.39 10.20 -30.27
C GLY A 6 -13.06 9.03 -31.02
N LYS A 7 -12.50 8.59 -32.16
CA LYS A 7 -13.01 7.47 -32.97
C LYS A 7 -12.45 6.11 -32.56
N ASN A 8 -11.46 6.06 -31.67
CA ASN A 8 -10.83 4.80 -31.26
C ASN A 8 -11.70 4.03 -30.28
N CYS A 9 -11.69 2.70 -30.40
CA CYS A 9 -12.47 1.81 -29.55
C CYS A 9 -11.93 1.76 -28.11
N TRP A 10 -12.76 1.29 -27.18
CA TRP A 10 -12.40 1.20 -25.76
C TRP A 10 -11.11 0.39 -25.49
N PRO A 11 -10.86 -0.76 -26.14
CA PRO A 11 -9.60 -1.49 -25.99
C PRO A 11 -8.36 -0.65 -26.29
N TRP A 12 -8.40 0.15 -27.36
CA TRP A 12 -7.30 1.05 -27.71
C TRP A 12 -7.08 2.13 -26.66
N TRP A 13 -8.17 2.74 -26.16
CA TRP A 13 -8.06 3.72 -25.07
C TRP A 13 -7.51 3.11 -23.79
N LYS A 14 -7.91 1.87 -23.47
CA LYS A 14 -7.36 1.12 -22.35
C LYS A 14 -5.85 0.90 -22.51
N GLU A 15 -5.39 0.49 -23.69
CA GLU A 15 -3.97 0.34 -23.99
C GLU A 15 -3.20 1.67 -23.91
N GLN A 16 -3.77 2.78 -24.38
CA GLN A 16 -3.12 4.09 -24.26
C GLN A 16 -3.03 4.56 -22.81
N ILE A 17 -4.04 4.26 -21.99
CA ILE A 17 -4.03 4.55 -20.55
C ILE A 17 -2.96 3.68 -19.87
N ILE A 18 -2.94 2.38 -20.13
CA ILE A 18 -1.91 1.45 -19.64
C ILE A 18 -0.52 1.91 -20.08
N SER A 19 -0.30 2.17 -21.36
CA SER A 19 0.99 2.64 -21.88
C SER A 19 1.45 3.96 -21.25
N LYS A 20 0.52 4.87 -20.98
CA LYS A 20 0.82 6.17 -20.39
C LYS A 20 1.02 6.13 -18.87
N TRP A 21 0.32 5.26 -18.16
CA TRP A 21 0.23 5.28 -16.69
C TRP A 21 0.78 4.01 -15.99
N GLU A 22 0.83 2.87 -16.66
CA GLU A 22 1.54 1.63 -16.27
C GLU A 22 2.89 1.51 -17.01
N ASN A 23 3.55 2.64 -17.27
CA ASN A 23 4.94 2.64 -17.73
C ASN A 23 5.82 2.12 -16.57
N TYR A 24 6.83 1.30 -16.86
CA TYR A 24 7.86 0.85 -15.90
C TYR A 24 8.36 1.95 -14.95
N SER A 25 8.38 3.21 -15.39
CA SER A 25 8.71 4.37 -14.56
C SER A 25 7.74 4.59 -13.38
N TRP A 26 6.44 4.38 -13.58
CA TRP A 26 5.43 4.45 -12.51
C TRP A 26 5.55 3.27 -11.55
N ILE A 27 5.77 2.05 -12.08
CA ILE A 27 6.01 0.85 -11.28
C ILE A 27 7.21 1.09 -10.36
N PHE A 28 8.34 1.49 -10.94
CA PHE A 28 9.57 1.80 -10.21
C PHE A 28 9.37 2.91 -9.17
N LYS A 29 8.59 3.95 -9.51
CA LYS A 29 8.26 5.02 -8.56
C LYS A 29 7.44 4.50 -7.38
N MET A 30 6.44 3.66 -7.62
CA MET A 30 5.61 3.07 -6.56
C MET A 30 6.41 2.09 -5.70
N GLU A 31 7.26 1.26 -6.31
CA GLU A 31 8.18 0.36 -5.61
C GLU A 31 9.10 1.17 -4.70
N ASN A 32 9.83 2.16 -5.22
CA ASN A 32 10.69 3.01 -4.39
C ASN A 32 9.91 3.75 -3.30
N SER A 33 8.72 4.26 -3.61
CA SER A 33 7.88 4.94 -2.63
C SER A 33 7.45 4.02 -1.49
N PHE A 34 7.22 2.73 -1.76
CA PHE A 34 6.97 1.73 -0.74
C PHE A 34 8.27 1.36 0.00
N GLU A 35 9.39 1.21 -0.71
CA GLU A 35 10.62 0.78 -0.08
C GLU A 35 11.23 1.80 0.88
N GLU A 36 11.13 3.08 0.54
CA GLU A 36 11.54 4.22 1.38
C GLU A 36 10.53 4.54 2.49
N ALA A 37 9.30 4.02 2.43
CA ALA A 37 8.27 4.26 3.42
C ALA A 37 8.49 3.42 4.69
N ILE A 38 9.47 3.82 5.49
CA ILE A 38 9.63 3.34 6.86
C ILE A 38 8.60 4.03 7.74
N SER A 39 7.88 3.27 8.57
CA SER A 39 6.88 3.80 9.49
C SER A 39 7.54 4.69 10.55
N ASN A 40 7.00 5.88 10.77
CA ASN A 40 7.32 6.67 11.95
C ASN A 40 6.06 6.86 12.79
N ILE A 41 5.93 6.08 13.86
CA ILE A 41 4.73 6.05 14.70
C ILE A 41 4.37 7.39 15.36
N GLU A 42 5.36 8.24 15.60
CA GLU A 42 5.14 9.54 16.24
C GLU A 42 4.65 10.60 15.25
N ARG A 43 5.01 10.45 13.98
CA ARG A 43 4.70 11.41 12.91
C ARG A 43 3.53 10.99 12.03
N ASP A 44 3.38 9.69 11.81
CA ASP A 44 2.45 9.14 10.84
C ASP A 44 1.14 8.77 11.51
N ARG A 45 0.03 9.23 10.93
CA ARG A 45 -1.29 8.72 11.32
C ARG A 45 -1.40 7.27 10.84
N ALA A 46 -1.38 6.32 11.78
CA ALA A 46 -1.36 4.88 11.53
C ALA A 46 -2.35 4.43 10.44
N MET A 47 -3.61 4.85 10.54
CA MET A 47 -4.64 4.58 9.52
C MET A 47 -4.22 5.04 8.13
N SER A 48 -3.86 6.32 7.98
CA SER A 48 -3.53 6.92 6.68
C SER A 48 -2.29 6.30 6.07
N TRP A 49 -1.26 6.06 6.90
CA TRP A 49 -0.02 5.45 6.44
C TRP A 49 -0.23 4.01 5.99
N PHE A 50 -0.92 3.19 6.78
CA PHE A 50 -1.16 1.78 6.45
C PHE A 50 -1.99 1.63 5.17
N LEU A 51 -3.07 2.41 5.03
CA LEU A 51 -3.91 2.38 3.84
C LEU A 51 -3.13 2.82 2.59
N ASN A 52 -2.30 3.86 2.69
CA ASN A 52 -1.44 4.27 1.57
C ASN A 52 -0.48 3.15 1.12
N GLN A 53 0.10 2.40 2.06
CA GLN A 53 0.97 1.27 1.70
C GLN A 53 0.18 0.09 1.11
N LYS A 54 -1.01 -0.18 1.65
CA LYS A 54 -1.93 -1.20 1.10
C LYS A 54 -2.30 -0.88 -0.35
N ASP A 55 -2.67 0.36 -0.65
CA ASP A 55 -3.05 0.79 -1.99
C ASP A 55 -1.89 0.64 -2.97
N ARG A 56 -0.68 1.05 -2.59
CA ARG A 56 0.54 0.88 -3.41
C ARG A 56 0.81 -0.59 -3.73
N LEU A 57 0.81 -1.46 -2.72
CA LEU A 57 1.08 -2.89 -2.91
C LEU A 57 -0.03 -3.59 -3.69
N THR A 58 -1.29 -3.23 -3.48
CA THR A 58 -2.43 -3.79 -4.24
C THR A 58 -2.34 -3.39 -5.71
N ALA A 59 -1.92 -2.16 -6.00
CA ALA A 59 -1.75 -1.70 -7.37
C ALA A 59 -0.55 -2.36 -8.07
N LEU A 60 0.55 -2.59 -7.36
CA LEU A 60 1.75 -3.28 -7.88
C LEU A 60 1.57 -4.80 -8.01
N HIS A 61 0.79 -5.39 -7.11
CA HIS A 61 0.66 -6.84 -6.96
C HIS A 61 -0.80 -7.28 -6.76
N PRO A 62 -1.66 -7.12 -7.78
CA PRO A 62 -3.10 -7.35 -7.65
C PRO A 62 -3.50 -8.79 -7.33
N TYR A 63 -2.59 -9.75 -7.52
CA TYR A 63 -2.83 -11.18 -7.28
C TYR A 63 -2.28 -11.68 -5.94
N VAL A 64 -1.62 -10.83 -5.16
CA VAL A 64 -1.09 -11.19 -3.84
C VAL A 64 -2.20 -11.16 -2.80
N SER A 65 -2.21 -12.11 -1.87
CA SER A 65 -3.22 -12.17 -0.82
C SER A 65 -3.13 -10.96 0.11
N GLU A 66 -4.26 -10.54 0.66
CA GLU A 66 -4.32 -9.41 1.59
C GLU A 66 -3.41 -9.64 2.82
N THR A 67 -3.38 -10.86 3.35
CA THR A 67 -2.46 -11.25 4.45
C THR A 67 -0.99 -11.01 4.09
N MET A 68 -0.58 -11.36 2.87
CA MET A 68 0.80 -11.14 2.43
C MET A 68 1.10 -9.65 2.25
N ILE A 69 0.12 -8.87 1.77
CA ILE A 69 0.22 -7.40 1.74
C ILE A 69 0.44 -6.86 3.16
N HIS A 70 -0.36 -7.28 4.13
CA HIS A 70 -0.20 -6.85 5.53
C HIS A 70 1.17 -7.20 6.10
N ILE A 71 1.65 -8.43 5.89
CA ILE A 71 2.99 -8.85 6.35
C ILE A 71 4.08 -7.94 5.76
N ARG A 72 3.98 -7.60 4.46
CA ARG A 72 4.94 -6.68 3.82
C ARG A 72 4.90 -5.28 4.43
N ILE A 73 3.71 -4.77 4.76
CA ILE A 73 3.55 -3.46 5.41
C ILE A 73 4.16 -3.50 6.82
N LEU A 74 3.91 -4.55 7.60
CA LEU A 74 4.45 -4.66 8.96
C LEU A 74 5.98 -4.67 9.01
N ARG A 75 6.63 -5.27 8.00
CA ARG A 75 8.11 -5.22 7.90
C ARG A 75 8.67 -3.81 7.76
N LYS A 76 7.85 -2.84 7.35
CA LYS A 76 8.24 -1.42 7.30
C LYS A 76 8.13 -0.70 8.65
N CYS A 77 7.59 -1.37 9.66
CA CYS A 77 7.50 -0.84 11.01
C CYS A 77 8.81 -0.99 11.82
N GLY A 78 9.73 -1.85 11.38
CA GLY A 78 10.92 -2.24 12.16
C GLY A 78 10.60 -3.32 13.20
N ASP A 79 11.63 -4.04 13.65
CA ASP A 79 11.48 -5.30 14.39
C ASP A 79 10.66 -5.17 15.69
N ASP A 80 10.97 -4.16 16.51
CA ASP A 80 10.29 -3.95 17.80
C ASP A 80 8.81 -3.62 17.63
N LEU A 81 8.52 -2.72 16.67
CA LEU A 81 7.16 -2.29 16.43
C LEU A 81 6.35 -3.38 15.72
N GLU A 82 6.93 -4.07 14.76
CA GLU A 82 6.32 -5.25 14.13
C GLU A 82 5.93 -6.28 15.19
N HIS A 83 6.83 -6.59 16.13
CA HIS A 83 6.54 -7.51 17.22
C HIS A 83 5.43 -7.00 18.15
N ALA A 84 5.47 -5.72 18.51
CA ALA A 84 4.44 -5.09 19.34
C ALA A 84 3.05 -5.12 18.67
N ILE A 85 2.96 -4.89 17.36
CA ILE A 85 1.71 -4.99 16.60
C ILE A 85 1.23 -6.45 16.57
N ARG A 86 2.10 -7.38 16.15
CA ARG A 86 1.76 -8.81 16.02
C ARG A 86 1.28 -9.42 17.34
N SER A 87 1.92 -9.09 18.46
CA SER A 87 1.50 -9.56 19.79
C SER A 87 0.09 -9.11 20.21
N ARG A 88 -0.44 -8.05 19.58
CA ARG A 88 -1.81 -7.55 19.78
C ARG A 88 -2.79 -8.08 18.73
N CYS A 89 -2.29 -8.83 17.74
CA CYS A 89 -3.07 -9.38 16.63
C CYS A 89 -3.13 -10.92 16.69
N ILE A 90 -4.32 -11.51 16.84
CA ILE A 90 -4.57 -12.96 16.75
C ILE A 90 -5.05 -13.31 15.33
N GLU A 91 -4.22 -13.99 14.53
CA GLU A 91 -4.50 -14.28 13.12
C GLU A 91 -5.81 -15.06 12.83
N PRO A 92 -6.44 -14.85 11.65
CA PRO A 92 -6.10 -13.83 10.63
C PRO A 92 -6.67 -12.45 11.00
N PHE A 93 -5.82 -11.42 10.93
CA PHE A 93 -6.22 -10.04 11.23
C PHE A 93 -6.71 -9.29 9.99
N SER A 94 -7.78 -8.51 10.16
CA SER A 94 -8.24 -7.59 9.13
C SER A 94 -7.35 -6.34 9.05
N THR A 95 -7.51 -5.57 7.98
CA THR A 95 -6.84 -4.26 7.83
C THR A 95 -7.12 -3.35 9.02
N GLU A 96 -8.36 -3.31 9.49
CA GLU A 96 -8.80 -2.50 10.63
C GLU A 96 -8.14 -2.98 11.93
N GLY A 97 -7.97 -4.29 12.09
CA GLY A 97 -7.30 -4.86 13.25
C GLY A 97 -5.84 -4.40 13.36
N TYR A 98 -5.12 -4.39 12.25
CA TYR A 98 -3.73 -3.90 12.22
C TYR A 98 -3.63 -2.41 12.51
N ILE A 99 -4.51 -1.60 11.89
CA ILE A 99 -4.56 -0.15 12.14
C ILE A 99 -4.84 0.13 13.62
N LYS A 100 -5.84 -0.54 14.20
CA LYS A 100 -6.17 -0.37 15.61
C LYS A 100 -5.01 -0.75 16.53
N ALA A 101 -4.31 -1.85 16.24
CA ALA A 101 -3.15 -2.26 17.02
C ALA A 101 -2.01 -1.22 16.95
N MET A 102 -1.79 -0.61 15.78
CA MET A 102 -0.83 0.48 15.63
C MET A 102 -1.26 1.73 16.42
N GLU A 103 -2.52 2.12 16.35
CA GLU A 103 -3.06 3.27 17.10
C GLU A 103 -2.98 3.05 18.62
N ASP A 104 -3.29 1.85 19.11
CA ASP A 104 -3.20 1.48 20.52
C ASP A 104 -1.75 1.56 21.05
N ILE A 105 -0.74 1.37 20.20
CA ILE A 105 0.68 1.52 20.57
C ILE A 105 1.04 3.00 20.63
N THR A 106 0.63 3.79 19.62
CA THR A 106 0.92 5.22 19.54
C THR A 106 0.32 6.03 20.70
N THR A 107 -0.82 5.59 21.24
CA THR A 107 -1.57 6.32 22.29
C THR A 107 -1.15 5.97 23.71
N ARG A 108 -0.32 4.93 23.89
CA ARG A 108 0.15 4.44 25.21
C ARG A 108 1.60 4.81 25.51
N THR A 109 2.26 5.52 24.60
CA THR A 109 3.65 5.99 24.71
C THR A 109 3.62 7.50 24.96
#